data_AF-A0A417ISS6-F1
#
_entry.id   AF-A0A417ISS6-F1
#
_cell.length_a   1.000
_cell.length_b   1.000
_cell.length_c   1.000
_cell.angle_alpha   90.00
_cell.angle_beta   90.00
_cell.angle_gamma   90.00
#
_symmetry.space_group_name_H-M   'P 1'
#
loop_
_entity.id
_entity.type
_entity.pdbx_description
1 polymer ?
#
loop_
_entity_poly.entity_id
_entity_poly.type
_entity_poly.pdbx_seq_one_letter_code
_entity_poly.pdbx_strand_id
1 'polypeptide(L)'
;MKKFEIGKEYFDRSACNHDCIFTIKIIKRTEKTVTFERNGKTRRAKLFFDEHGEYIIPERYSMAPVFRAENEVQPEEEPSVEETAAETSCGVEIAQPADVNTVVVMVGQRVERVCGACYPPQGGTVIGFVSLPDTRFFHGGVFAMVLYDGAKAPERVRLSDIHRRGWRSPGGSPLGVFVA
;
A
#
# COMPACT_ATOMS: atom_id res chain seq x y z
N MET A 1 -27.91 -2.21 17.85
CA MET A 1 -27.67 -2.97 16.62
C MET A 1 -28.49 -2.37 15.49
N LYS A 2 -27.83 -1.73 14.52
CA LYS A 2 -28.51 -1.28 13.30
C LYS A 2 -28.81 -2.49 12.43
N LYS A 3 -30.01 -2.52 11.87
CA LYS A 3 -30.55 -3.64 11.12
C LYS A 3 -31.02 -3.14 9.75
N PHE A 4 -30.98 -3.99 8.74
CA PHE A 4 -31.51 -3.61 7.43
C PHE A 4 -33.03 -3.41 7.50
N GLU A 5 -33.51 -2.27 7.03
CA GLU A 5 -34.94 -1.96 6.92
C GLU A 5 -35.42 -2.18 5.48
N ILE A 6 -36.65 -2.66 5.34
CA ILE A 6 -37.26 -2.91 4.03
C ILE A 6 -37.59 -1.56 3.40
N GLY A 7 -37.21 -1.38 2.14
CA GLY A 7 -37.46 -0.15 1.38
C GLY A 7 -36.35 0.91 1.49
N LYS A 8 -35.36 0.75 2.37
CA LYS A 8 -34.21 1.64 2.48
C LYS A 8 -33.10 1.30 1.49
N GLU A 9 -32.33 2.32 1.14
CA GLU A 9 -31.15 2.23 0.29
C GLU A 9 -29.87 2.35 1.12
N TYR A 10 -28.93 1.47 0.82
CA TYR A 10 -27.63 1.43 1.47
C TYR A 10 -26.55 1.52 0.42
N PHE A 11 -25.46 2.21 0.75
CA PHE A 11 -24.37 2.41 -0.18
C PHE A 11 -23.06 1.83 0.36
N ASP A 12 -22.19 1.46 -0.56
CA ASP A 12 -20.81 1.12 -0.27
C ASP A 12 -19.91 1.70 -1.36
N ARG A 13 -18.72 2.16 -0.98
CA ARG A 13 -17.75 2.75 -1.92
C ARG A 13 -16.80 1.68 -2.41
N SER A 14 -16.48 1.71 -3.71
CA SER A 14 -15.48 0.78 -4.24
C SER A 14 -14.10 1.07 -3.67
N ALA A 15 -13.41 0.02 -3.24
CA ALA A 15 -12.01 0.13 -2.80
C ALA A 15 -11.04 0.50 -3.95
N CYS A 16 -11.43 0.33 -5.23
CA CYS A 16 -10.60 0.69 -6.39
C CYS A 16 -10.75 2.15 -6.82
N ASN A 17 -11.97 2.70 -6.71
CA ASN A 17 -12.29 4.05 -7.15
C ASN A 17 -13.29 4.63 -6.17
N HIS A 18 -12.85 5.66 -5.45
CA HIS A 18 -13.64 6.28 -4.39
C HIS A 18 -14.89 7.01 -4.93
N ASP A 19 -14.88 7.40 -6.21
CA ASP A 19 -16.03 8.00 -6.91
C ASP A 19 -17.10 6.96 -7.28
N CYS A 20 -16.75 5.67 -7.28
CA CYS A 20 -17.68 4.60 -7.61
C CYS A 20 -18.49 4.19 -6.38
N ILE A 21 -19.73 4.66 -6.30
CA ILE A 21 -20.69 4.29 -5.25
C ILE A 21 -21.58 3.15 -5.75
N PHE A 22 -21.61 2.05 -5.01
CA PHE A 22 -22.58 0.98 -5.22
C PHE A 22 -23.77 1.20 -4.30
N THR A 23 -24.98 1.10 -4.86
CA THR A 23 -26.23 1.23 -4.10
C THR A 23 -27.04 -0.06 -4.18
N ILE A 24 -27.67 -0.42 -3.07
CA ILE A 24 -28.64 -1.53 -3.02
C ILE A 24 -29.93 -1.07 -2.40
N LYS A 25 -31.05 -1.63 -2.87
CA LYS A 25 -32.37 -1.43 -2.29
C LYS A 25 -32.87 -2.72 -1.66
N ILE A 26 -33.27 -2.68 -0.39
CA ILE A 26 -33.74 -3.88 0.31
C ILE A 26 -35.22 -4.12 0.00
N ILE A 27 -35.55 -5.24 -0.65
CA ILE A 27 -36.94 -5.62 -1.00
C ILE A 27 -37.57 -6.48 0.08
N LYS A 28 -36.83 -7.48 0.58
CA LYS A 28 -37.36 -8.44 1.55
C LYS A 28 -36.28 -8.85 2.54
N ARG A 29 -36.65 -8.87 3.81
CA ARG A 29 -35.81 -9.36 4.89
C ARG A 29 -36.38 -10.64 5.49
N THR A 30 -35.51 -11.59 5.78
CA THR A 30 -35.77 -12.74 6.65
C THR A 30 -34.70 -12.78 7.75
N GLU A 31 -34.88 -13.59 8.79
CA GLU A 31 -33.96 -13.65 9.93
C GLU A 31 -32.50 -13.97 9.55
N LYS A 32 -32.28 -14.73 8.47
CA LYS A 32 -30.94 -15.20 8.06
C LYS A 32 -30.52 -14.72 6.66
N THR A 33 -31.44 -14.18 5.86
CA THR A 33 -31.17 -13.76 4.47
C THR A 33 -31.91 -12.49 4.09
N VAL A 34 -31.32 -11.72 3.18
CA VAL A 34 -31.91 -10.50 2.62
C VAL A 34 -31.98 -10.63 1.11
N THR A 35 -33.10 -10.20 0.54
CA THR A 35 -33.28 -10.03 -0.91
C THR A 35 -33.19 -8.55 -1.23
N PHE A 36 -32.22 -8.18 -2.06
CA PHE A 36 -31.94 -6.81 -2.45
C PHE A 36 -31.95 -6.70 -3.98
N GLU A 37 -32.21 -5.49 -4.46
CA GLU A 37 -32.12 -5.13 -5.86
C GLU A 37 -30.85 -4.33 -6.10
N ARG A 38 -30.11 -4.72 -7.14
CA ARG A 38 -28.93 -3.99 -7.62
C ARG A 38 -28.94 -4.06 -9.14
N ASN A 39 -28.85 -2.89 -9.81
CA ASN A 39 -28.83 -2.77 -11.26
C ASN A 39 -30.00 -3.50 -11.96
N GLY A 40 -31.21 -3.38 -11.43
CA GLY A 40 -32.42 -4.03 -11.96
C GLY A 40 -32.47 -5.56 -11.82
N LYS A 41 -31.53 -6.16 -11.07
CA LYS A 41 -31.51 -7.60 -10.77
C LYS A 41 -31.72 -7.84 -9.29
N THR A 42 -32.70 -8.68 -8.96
CA THR A 42 -32.94 -9.13 -7.59
C THR A 42 -31.99 -10.26 -7.22
N ARG A 43 -31.25 -10.10 -6.12
CA ARG A 43 -30.34 -11.13 -5.59
C ARG A 43 -30.61 -11.37 -4.10
N ARG A 44 -30.27 -12.57 -3.65
CA ARG A 44 -30.37 -12.97 -2.23
C ARG A 44 -28.97 -13.12 -1.64
N ALA A 45 -28.73 -12.51 -0.49
CA ALA A 45 -27.51 -12.66 0.30
C ALA A 45 -27.82 -13.14 1.72
N LYS A 46 -26.83 -13.77 2.34
CA LYS A 46 -26.86 -14.13 3.75
C LYS A 46 -26.58 -12.88 4.60
N LEU A 47 -27.30 -12.75 5.70
CA LEU A 47 -27.02 -11.74 6.73
C LEU A 47 -25.87 -12.20 7.61
N PHE A 48 -24.93 -11.30 7.85
CA PHE A 48 -23.87 -11.44 8.82
C PHE A 48 -24.02 -10.37 9.90
N PHE A 49 -23.46 -10.65 11.07
CA PHE A 49 -23.57 -9.81 12.25
C PHE A 49 -22.16 -9.50 12.76
N ASP A 50 -21.92 -8.23 13.10
CA ASP A 50 -20.71 -7.74 13.72
C ASP A 50 -21.06 -6.86 14.94
N GLU A 51 -20.06 -6.38 15.67
CA GLU A 51 -20.22 -5.47 16.82
C GLU A 51 -20.95 -4.16 16.43
N HIS A 52 -20.74 -3.73 15.18
CA HIS A 52 -21.28 -2.51 14.59
C HIS A 52 -22.69 -2.67 13.98
N GLY A 53 -23.14 -3.91 13.71
CA GLY A 53 -24.48 -4.18 13.18
C GLY A 53 -24.54 -5.27 12.13
N GLU A 54 -25.64 -5.28 11.37
CA GLU A 54 -25.83 -6.23 10.26
C GLU A 54 -25.07 -5.78 9.01
N TYR A 55 -24.43 -6.74 8.34
CA TYR A 55 -23.84 -6.52 7.03
C TYR A 55 -24.15 -7.66 6.06
N ILE A 56 -24.07 -7.36 4.77
CA ILE A 56 -24.23 -8.35 3.70
C ILE A 56 -23.04 -8.28 2.74
N ILE A 57 -22.68 -9.45 2.23
CA ILE A 57 -21.66 -9.61 1.19
C ILE A 57 -22.35 -10.22 -0.05
N PRO A 58 -22.75 -9.40 -1.03
CA PRO A 58 -23.41 -9.85 -2.26
C PRO A 58 -22.57 -10.77 -3.14
N GLU A 59 -21.25 -10.57 -3.17
CA GLU A 59 -20.34 -11.20 -4.12
C GLU A 59 -19.06 -11.68 -3.41
N ARG A 60 -18.38 -12.71 -3.93
CA ARG A 60 -17.23 -13.37 -3.26
C ARG A 60 -15.90 -13.19 -3.99
N TYR A 61 -15.67 -12.04 -4.61
CA TYR A 61 -14.35 -11.67 -5.14
C TYR A 61 -13.62 -10.73 -4.17
N SER A 62 -12.30 -10.63 -4.30
CA SER A 62 -11.39 -9.96 -3.35
C SER A 62 -11.62 -8.46 -3.12
N MET A 63 -12.59 -7.84 -3.79
CA MET A 63 -12.98 -6.42 -3.66
C MET A 63 -14.49 -6.24 -3.76
N ALA A 64 -15.26 -7.28 -3.43
CA ALA A 64 -16.70 -7.22 -3.48
C ALA A 64 -17.22 -6.19 -2.47
N PRO A 65 -18.22 -5.36 -2.85
CA PRO A 65 -18.78 -4.38 -1.95
C PRO A 65 -19.47 -5.06 -0.76
N VAL A 66 -19.27 -4.49 0.42
CA VAL A 66 -19.82 -4.97 1.68
C VAL A 66 -20.78 -3.92 2.21
N PHE A 67 -22.08 -4.19 2.10
CA PHE A 67 -23.09 -3.25 2.55
C PHE A 67 -23.31 -3.44 4.05
N ARG A 68 -23.19 -2.35 4.80
CA ARG A 68 -23.45 -2.31 6.24
C ARG A 68 -24.75 -1.56 6.51
N ALA A 69 -25.48 -1.98 7.54
CA ALA A 69 -26.69 -1.28 8.01
C ALA A 69 -26.38 0.11 8.61
N GLU A 70 -25.10 0.44 8.82
CA GLU A 70 -24.66 1.75 9.28
C GLU A 70 -24.58 2.80 8.16
N ASN A 71 -24.32 2.35 6.92
CA ASN A 71 -24.16 3.21 5.74
C ASN A 71 -25.52 3.45 5.07
N GLU A 72 -26.47 3.95 5.85
CA GLU A 72 -27.66 4.60 5.31
C GLU A 72 -27.20 5.89 4.62
N VAL A 73 -27.61 6.12 3.37
CA VAL A 73 -27.24 7.35 2.63
C VAL A 73 -27.74 8.57 3.41
N GLN A 74 -26.83 9.27 4.09
CA GLN A 74 -26.99 10.66 4.51
C GLN A 74 -25.78 11.46 3.96
N PRO A 75 -25.98 12.69 3.45
CA PRO A 75 -24.99 13.40 2.64
C PRO A 75 -23.86 14.05 3.46
N GLU A 76 -22.63 13.87 2.95
CA GLU A 76 -21.37 14.66 3.09
C GLU A 76 -20.70 14.74 4.50
N GLU A 77 -19.39 14.53 4.71
CA GLU A 77 -18.19 15.23 4.20
C GLU A 77 -16.88 14.42 4.47
N GLU A 78 -15.78 14.73 3.76
CA GLU A 78 -14.47 14.04 3.74
C GLU A 78 -13.42 14.56 4.77
N PRO A 79 -12.35 13.80 5.11
CA PRO A 79 -11.24 14.29 5.93
C PRO A 79 -9.93 14.50 5.12
N SER A 80 -9.24 15.62 5.39
CA SER A 80 -7.92 15.99 4.85
C SER A 80 -6.76 15.64 5.79
N VAL A 81 -5.66 15.13 5.25
CA VAL A 81 -4.40 14.77 5.93
C VAL A 81 -3.32 15.81 5.59
N GLU A 82 -2.43 16.15 6.52
CA GLU A 82 -1.15 16.80 6.21
C GLU A 82 0.01 16.34 7.13
N GLU A 83 1.22 16.46 6.59
CA GLU A 83 2.44 15.69 6.87
C GLU A 83 3.63 16.68 6.80
N THR A 84 4.71 16.61 7.61
CA THR A 84 5.96 17.39 7.35
C THR A 84 7.25 16.79 7.93
N ALA A 85 8.35 17.00 7.20
CA ALA A 85 9.72 16.46 7.31
C ALA A 85 10.73 17.44 7.93
N ALA A 86 11.95 16.98 8.29
CA ALA A 86 13.22 17.70 8.06
C ALA A 86 14.46 16.84 8.38
N GLU A 87 15.55 17.04 7.62
CA GLU A 87 16.83 16.32 7.63
C GLU A 87 18.02 17.21 8.06
N THR A 88 19.18 16.62 8.43
CA THR A 88 20.52 17.25 8.28
C THR A 88 21.67 16.20 8.26
N SER A 89 22.70 16.42 7.44
CA SER A 89 23.79 15.51 7.01
C SER A 89 25.16 15.74 7.69
N CYS A 90 26.04 14.71 7.73
CA CYS A 90 27.52 14.81 7.70
C CYS A 90 28.17 13.44 7.31
N GLY A 91 29.15 13.42 6.38
CA GLY A 91 29.71 12.21 5.75
C GLY A 91 31.05 11.71 6.29
N VAL A 92 31.37 10.42 6.02
CA VAL A 92 32.66 9.75 6.28
C VAL A 92 32.96 8.75 5.15
N GLU A 93 34.20 8.73 4.65
CA GLU A 93 34.70 7.78 3.63
C GLU A 93 35.34 6.54 4.28
N ILE A 94 35.04 5.34 3.75
CA ILE A 94 35.78 4.11 4.05
C ILE A 94 35.91 3.30 2.76
N ALA A 95 37.14 2.89 2.44
CA ALA A 95 37.50 2.10 1.27
C ALA A 95 37.66 0.60 1.61
N GLN A 96 37.58 -0.24 0.56
CA GLN A 96 38.06 -1.63 0.35
C GLN A 96 36.96 -2.70 0.14
N PRO A 97 37.24 -3.85 -0.53
CA PRO A 97 38.03 -4.09 -1.74
C PRO A 97 37.18 -4.79 -2.85
N ALA A 98 37.77 -4.93 -4.04
CA ALA A 98 37.11 -5.34 -5.27
C ALA A 98 36.84 -6.85 -5.37
N ASP A 99 35.57 -7.20 -5.56
CA ASP A 99 35.13 -8.36 -6.32
C ASP A 99 34.53 -7.86 -7.64
N VAL A 100 34.52 -8.70 -8.67
CA VAL A 100 34.33 -8.32 -10.09
C VAL A 100 32.90 -7.79 -10.39
N ASN A 101 32.01 -7.78 -9.39
CA ASN A 101 30.69 -7.14 -9.43
C ASN A 101 30.43 -6.20 -8.25
N THR A 102 31.47 -5.79 -7.52
CA THR A 102 31.37 -4.87 -6.39
C THR A 102 30.89 -3.51 -6.88
N VAL A 103 29.75 -3.11 -6.34
CA VAL A 103 29.20 -1.77 -6.49
C VAL A 103 29.75 -0.95 -5.34
N VAL A 104 30.66 -0.04 -5.66
CA VAL A 104 31.10 0.96 -4.68
C VAL A 104 30.01 2.03 -4.61
N VAL A 105 29.41 2.16 -3.44
CA VAL A 105 28.38 3.16 -3.18
C VAL A 105 29.02 4.25 -2.33
N MET A 106 28.91 5.50 -2.78
CA MET A 106 29.48 6.66 -2.10
C MET A 106 28.37 7.56 -1.56
N VAL A 107 28.65 8.33 -0.51
CA VAL A 107 27.77 9.42 -0.11
C VAL A 107 27.70 10.45 -1.24
N GLY A 108 26.51 10.97 -1.54
CA GLY A 108 26.22 11.83 -2.68
C GLY A 108 25.96 11.08 -4.00
N GLN A 109 26.17 9.76 -4.04
CA GLN A 109 25.91 8.97 -5.24
C GLN A 109 24.42 8.98 -5.59
N ARG A 110 24.11 9.24 -6.87
CA ARG A 110 22.75 9.09 -7.40
C ARG A 110 22.41 7.62 -7.59
N VAL A 111 21.23 7.27 -7.14
CA VAL A 111 20.63 5.94 -7.28
C VAL A 111 19.23 6.06 -7.85
N GLU A 112 18.76 4.99 -8.45
CA GLU A 112 17.44 4.89 -9.06
C GLU A 112 16.75 3.63 -8.54
N ARG A 113 15.52 3.78 -8.05
CA ARG A 113 14.68 2.68 -7.57
C ARG A 113 13.65 2.32 -8.62
N VAL A 114 13.60 1.04 -8.97
CA VAL A 114 12.59 0.48 -9.86
C VAL A 114 11.65 -0.43 -9.05
N CYS A 115 10.44 0.07 -8.79
CA CYS A 115 9.40 -0.64 -8.03
C CYS A 115 8.45 -1.50 -8.91
N GLY A 116 8.64 -1.49 -10.24
CA GLY A 116 7.89 -2.31 -11.19
C GLY A 116 7.00 -1.51 -12.13
N ALA A 117 6.29 -2.21 -13.01
CA ALA A 117 5.63 -1.61 -14.19
C ALA A 117 4.56 -0.56 -13.87
N CYS A 118 3.98 -0.57 -12.66
CA CYS A 118 2.94 0.37 -12.25
C CYS A 118 3.48 1.60 -11.51
N TYR A 119 4.81 1.71 -11.32
CA TYR A 119 5.43 2.81 -10.59
C TYR A 119 6.57 3.42 -11.42
N PRO A 120 6.59 4.74 -11.62
CA PRO A 120 7.71 5.37 -12.30
C PRO A 120 9.00 5.13 -11.51
N PRO A 121 10.15 4.96 -12.18
CA PRO A 121 11.44 4.93 -11.50
C PRO A 121 11.63 6.19 -10.65
N GLN A 122 12.13 6.01 -9.43
CA GLN A 122 12.35 7.13 -8.51
C GLN A 122 13.84 7.35 -8.31
N GLY A 123 14.29 8.58 -8.54
CA GLY A 123 15.66 9.00 -8.23
C GLY A 123 15.86 9.19 -6.74
N GLY A 124 17.07 8.93 -6.26
CA GLY A 124 17.47 9.19 -4.90
C GLY A 124 18.97 9.45 -4.78
N THR A 125 19.37 9.92 -3.62
CA THR A 125 20.76 10.26 -3.30
C THR A 125 21.15 9.54 -2.02
N VAL A 126 22.32 8.89 -2.02
CA VAL A 126 22.86 8.28 -0.82
C VAL A 126 23.35 9.38 0.12
N ILE A 127 22.77 9.50 1.31
CA ILE A 127 23.11 10.55 2.29
C ILE A 127 24.07 10.06 3.37
N GLY A 128 24.24 8.75 3.52
CA GLY A 128 25.12 8.17 4.54
C GLY A 128 25.04 6.65 4.62
N PHE A 129 25.75 6.08 5.59
CA PHE A 129 25.75 4.65 5.88
C PHE A 129 25.49 4.42 7.36
N VAL A 130 24.79 3.33 7.67
CA VAL A 130 24.57 2.85 9.03
C VAL A 130 24.93 1.37 9.10
N SER A 131 25.73 1.01 10.10
CA SER A 131 26.00 -0.38 10.44
C SER A 131 25.12 -0.77 11.62
N LEU A 132 24.32 -1.82 11.46
CA LEU A 132 23.45 -2.33 12.52
C LEU A 132 23.87 -3.75 12.88
N PRO A 133 23.95 -4.10 14.18
CA PRO A 133 24.22 -5.47 14.59
C PRO A 133 23.03 -6.39 14.26
N ASP A 134 23.30 -7.70 14.20
CA ASP A 134 22.23 -8.69 14.17
C ASP A 134 21.33 -8.54 15.39
N THR A 135 20.03 -8.62 15.15
CA THR A 135 19.02 -8.70 16.20
C THR A 135 18.32 -10.05 16.13
N ARG A 136 17.50 -10.36 17.13
CA ARG A 136 16.69 -11.58 17.14
C ARG A 136 15.78 -11.72 15.89
N PHE A 137 15.37 -10.60 15.30
CA PHE A 137 14.39 -10.56 14.22
C PHE A 137 14.95 -10.14 12.86
N PHE A 138 16.07 -9.42 12.85
CA PHE A 138 16.65 -8.85 11.64
C PHE A 138 18.14 -9.13 11.57
N HIS A 139 18.58 -9.57 10.40
CA HIS A 139 19.99 -9.62 10.08
C HIS A 139 20.55 -8.19 10.00
N GLY A 140 21.55 -7.92 10.81
CA GLY A 140 22.40 -6.77 10.76
C GLY A 140 23.22 -6.73 9.48
N GLY A 141 24.02 -5.68 9.36
CA GLY A 141 24.81 -5.39 8.18
C GLY A 141 24.94 -3.90 7.94
N VAL A 142 25.53 -3.56 6.80
CA VAL A 142 25.74 -2.18 6.38
C VAL A 142 24.62 -1.77 5.42
N PHE A 143 23.98 -0.67 5.75
CA PHE A 143 22.89 -0.09 4.99
C PHE A 143 23.30 1.30 4.50
N ALA A 144 23.00 1.59 3.24
CA ALA A 144 22.98 2.94 2.70
C ALA A 144 21.67 3.62 3.12
N MET A 145 21.78 4.85 3.61
CA MET A 145 20.65 5.74 3.81
C MET A 145 20.42 6.48 2.52
N VAL A 146 19.32 6.20 1.82
CA VAL A 146 18.97 6.80 0.54
C VAL A 146 17.81 7.76 0.73
N LEU A 147 18.02 9.03 0.41
CA LEU A 147 16.94 10.00 0.31
C LEU A 147 16.39 10.00 -1.11
N TYR A 148 15.17 9.53 -1.29
CA TYR A 148 14.48 9.61 -2.58
C TYR A 148 13.92 10.99 -2.85
N ASP A 149 13.88 11.38 -4.12
CA ASP A 149 13.37 12.67 -4.55
C ASP A 149 11.89 12.82 -4.10
N GLY A 150 11.61 13.87 -3.33
CA GLY A 150 10.28 14.14 -2.74
C GLY A 150 9.96 13.39 -1.45
N ALA A 151 10.84 12.50 -0.97
CA ALA A 151 10.66 11.82 0.31
C ALA A 151 11.04 12.72 1.49
N LYS A 152 10.38 12.50 2.63
CA LYS A 152 10.57 13.26 3.88
C LYS A 152 11.68 12.73 4.77
N ALA A 153 12.03 11.46 4.59
CA ALA A 153 13.01 10.76 5.40
C ALA A 153 13.80 9.78 4.53
N PRO A 154 15.06 9.53 4.87
CA PRO A 154 15.87 8.55 4.19
C PRO A 154 15.38 7.12 4.44
N GLU A 155 15.43 6.31 3.39
CA GLU A 155 15.17 4.87 3.44
C GLU A 155 16.48 4.10 3.68
N ARG A 156 16.40 3.03 4.48
CA ARG A 156 17.53 2.10 4.69
C ARG A 156 17.53 1.06 3.59
N VAL A 157 18.54 1.11 2.73
CA VAL A 157 18.76 0.12 1.66
C VAL A 157 20.03 -0.67 1.99
N ARG A 158 19.95 -2.00 2.02
CA ARG A 158 21.13 -2.83 2.30
C ARG A 158 22.11 -2.72 1.13
N LEU A 159 23.41 -2.63 1.41
CA LEU A 159 24.43 -2.50 0.36
C LEU A 159 24.42 -3.65 -0.65
N SER A 160 24.07 -4.86 -0.23
CA SER A 160 23.93 -6.03 -1.12
C SER A 160 22.83 -5.89 -2.16
N ASP A 161 21.88 -4.99 -1.93
CA ASP A 161 20.66 -4.83 -2.74
C ASP A 161 20.78 -3.62 -3.69
N ILE A 162 21.94 -2.96 -3.70
CA ILE A 162 22.29 -1.91 -4.64
C ILE A 162 23.11 -2.53 -5.78
N HIS A 163 22.61 -2.37 -7.00
CA HIS A 163 23.17 -3.04 -8.17
C HIS A 163 23.58 -2.04 -9.27
N ARG A 164 24.33 -2.51 -10.28
CA ARG A 164 24.55 -1.72 -11.49
C ARG A 164 23.34 -1.81 -12.40
N ARG A 165 23.11 -0.76 -13.20
CA ARG A 165 22.13 -0.80 -14.28
C ARG A 165 22.35 -2.04 -15.16
N GLY A 166 21.26 -2.75 -15.46
CA GLY A 166 21.28 -4.01 -16.22
C GLY A 166 21.32 -5.27 -15.36
N TRP A 167 21.55 -5.17 -14.05
CA TRP A 167 21.38 -6.31 -13.14
C TRP A 167 19.92 -6.80 -13.16
N ARG A 168 19.75 -8.11 -13.01
CA ARG A 168 18.44 -8.75 -12.85
C ARG A 168 18.50 -9.73 -11.69
N SER A 169 17.37 -9.88 -11.01
CA SER A 169 17.24 -10.90 -9.98
C SER A 169 17.42 -12.32 -10.55
N PRO A 170 17.63 -13.35 -9.72
CA PRO A 170 17.69 -14.74 -10.20
C PRO A 170 16.46 -15.17 -11.02
N GLY A 171 15.30 -14.56 -10.77
CA GLY A 171 14.07 -14.76 -11.56
C GLY A 171 13.95 -13.86 -12.80
N GLY A 172 14.99 -13.11 -13.17
CA GLY A 172 15.00 -12.21 -14.32
C GLY A 172 14.31 -10.86 -14.09
N SER A 173 13.94 -10.52 -12.86
CA SER A 173 13.20 -9.29 -12.57
C SER A 173 14.13 -8.06 -12.55
N PRO A 174 13.76 -6.93 -13.18
CA PRO A 174 14.51 -5.65 -13.13
C PRO A 174 14.30 -4.84 -11.85
N LEU A 175 13.68 -5.42 -10.81
CA LEU A 175 13.34 -4.69 -9.60
C LEU A 175 14.56 -4.54 -8.69
N GLY A 176 14.75 -3.35 -8.14
CA GLY A 176 15.86 -3.08 -7.23
C GLY A 176 16.25 -1.61 -7.18
N VAL A 177 17.35 -1.36 -6.48
CA VAL A 177 18.00 -0.05 -6.42
C VAL A 177 19.27 -0.13 -7.26
N PHE A 178 19.45 0.83 -8.15
CA PHE A 178 20.55 0.84 -9.10
C PHE A 178 21.38 2.10 -8.94
N VAL A 179 22.69 1.97 -9.08
CA VAL A 179 23.55 3.15 -9.25
C VAL A 179 23.24 3.76 -10.62
N ALA A 180 22.92 5.05 -10.61
CA ALA A 180 22.60 5.83 -11.81
C ALA A 180 23.86 6.13 -12.64
#